data_AF-A0A7X8MSU3-F1
#
_entry.id   AF-A0A7X8MSU3-F1
#
_cell.length_a   1.000
_cell.length_b   1.000
_cell.length_c   1.000
_cell.angle_alpha   90.00
_cell.angle_beta   90.00
_cell.angle_gamma   90.00
#
_symmetry.space_group_name_H-M   'P 1'
#
loop_
_entity.id
_entity.type
_entity.pdbx_description
1 polymer ?
#
loop_
_entity_poly.entity_id
_entity_poly.type
_entity_poly.pdbx_seq_one_letter_code
_entity_poly.pdbx_strand_id
1 'polypeptide(L)'
;MNTENVKKNIGVRLRRIQGQVKGIEKMVSGEVCCRDVLVQIAAVRAANNKAGALLLKHFAKNCMISETGEDASENVDRLVSTLLLFLRSNNKKEKKTNSDNLKEEIVKRLQEIQGQVEGIEKMIQCESCCQEILVQFASVRENINEVGALLVENYAQSCLINDDEEVTNKNIDDLISTMLVFLK
;
A
#
# COMPACT_ATOMS: atom_id res chain seq x y z
N MET A 1 -20.26 16.31 -5.78
CA MET A 1 -19.34 16.30 -4.63
C MET A 1 -18.25 17.30 -4.96
N ASN A 2 -18.11 18.40 -4.22
CA ASN A 2 -17.14 19.47 -4.55
C ASN A 2 -15.69 18.93 -4.47
N THR A 3 -14.84 19.26 -5.46
CA THR A 3 -13.41 18.91 -5.56
C THR A 3 -12.64 19.27 -4.29
N GLU A 4 -12.93 20.43 -3.68
CA GLU A 4 -12.37 20.86 -2.39
C GLU A 4 -12.58 19.85 -1.25
N ASN A 5 -13.78 19.26 -1.19
CA ASN A 5 -14.11 18.27 -0.17
C ASN A 5 -13.35 16.95 -0.40
N VAL A 6 -13.15 16.55 -1.65
CA VAL A 6 -12.37 15.34 -1.98
C VAL A 6 -10.93 15.50 -1.54
N LYS A 7 -10.29 16.62 -1.88
CA LYS A 7 -8.90 16.91 -1.49
C LYS A 7 -8.71 16.85 0.02
N LYS A 8 -9.57 17.54 0.78
CA LYS A 8 -9.51 17.54 2.25
C LYS A 8 -9.67 16.14 2.82
N ASN A 9 -10.63 15.36 2.30
CA ASN A 9 -10.86 13.98 2.74
C ASN A 9 -9.67 13.06 2.44
N ILE A 10 -9.06 13.16 1.27
CA ILE A 10 -7.88 12.35 0.92
C ILE A 10 -6.68 12.79 1.77
N GLY A 11 -6.44 14.08 1.94
CA GLY A 11 -5.34 14.58 2.79
C GLY A 11 -5.41 14.08 4.23
N VAL A 12 -6.60 14.06 4.85
CA VAL A 12 -6.78 13.47 6.19
C VAL A 12 -6.42 11.98 6.21
N ARG A 13 -6.74 11.23 5.15
CA ARG A 13 -6.42 9.80 5.05
C ARG A 13 -4.92 9.58 4.86
N LEU A 14 -4.26 10.40 4.05
CA LEU A 14 -2.81 10.31 3.83
C LEU A 14 -2.04 10.57 5.11
N ARG A 15 -2.41 11.61 5.89
CA ARG A 15 -1.79 11.86 7.20
C ARG A 15 -1.98 10.71 8.19
N ARG A 16 -3.14 10.04 8.15
CA ARG A 16 -3.37 8.82 8.94
C ARG A 16 -2.47 7.68 8.48
N ILE A 17 -2.33 7.45 7.17
CA ILE A 17 -1.43 6.43 6.60
C ILE A 17 0.02 6.71 7.01
N GLN A 18 0.50 7.96 6.92
CA GLN A 18 1.83 8.35 7.39
C GLN A 18 2.03 8.00 8.88
N GLY A 19 1.04 8.31 9.73
CA GLY A 19 1.08 7.96 11.14
C GLY A 19 1.14 6.46 11.40
N GLN A 20 0.39 5.67 10.63
CA GLN A 20 0.43 4.19 10.70
C GLN A 20 1.79 3.65 10.30
N VAL A 21 2.35 4.12 9.17
CA VAL A 21 3.65 3.69 8.66
C VAL A 21 4.76 4.00 9.67
N LYS A 22 4.77 5.22 10.23
CA LYS A 22 5.70 5.61 11.29
C LYS A 22 5.53 4.79 12.58
N GLY A 23 4.30 4.39 12.90
CA GLY A 23 4.03 3.47 14.01
C GLY A 23 4.65 2.10 13.76
N ILE A 24 4.53 1.59 12.54
CA ILE A 24 5.08 0.28 12.16
C ILE A 24 6.59 0.30 12.13
N GLU A 25 7.22 1.38 11.65
CA GLU A 25 8.67 1.55 11.73
C GLU A 25 9.17 1.35 13.17
N LYS A 26 8.51 1.98 14.15
CA LYS A 26 8.83 1.80 15.57
C LYS A 26 8.58 0.36 16.06
N MET A 27 7.51 -0.29 15.62
CA MET A 27 7.23 -1.69 15.97
C MET A 27 8.35 -2.61 15.47
N VAL A 28 8.82 -2.40 14.24
CA VAL A 28 9.93 -3.16 13.66
C VAL A 28 11.22 -2.88 14.43
N SER A 29 11.58 -1.61 14.65
CA SER A 29 12.78 -1.25 15.42
C SER A 29 12.76 -1.81 16.84
N GLY A 30 11.60 -1.81 17.49
CA GLY A 30 11.36 -2.33 18.83
C GLY A 30 11.10 -3.84 18.91
N GLU A 31 11.32 -4.59 17.82
CA GLU A 31 11.24 -6.06 17.79
C GLU A 31 9.89 -6.64 18.20
N VAL A 32 8.82 -5.91 17.87
CA VAL A 32 7.45 -6.42 18.00
C VAL A 32 7.27 -7.62 17.06
N CYS A 33 6.47 -8.60 17.50
CA CYS A 33 6.18 -9.82 16.75
C CYS A 33 5.76 -9.52 15.30
N CYS A 34 6.38 -10.19 14.31
CA CYS A 34 6.10 -9.97 12.89
C CYS A 34 4.62 -10.15 12.54
N ARG A 35 3.89 -11.01 13.27
CA ARG A 35 2.44 -11.16 13.15
C ARG A 35 1.71 -9.84 13.40
N ASP A 36 1.99 -9.19 14.52
CA ASP A 36 1.33 -7.93 14.88
C ASP A 36 1.70 -6.83 13.90
N VAL A 37 2.96 -6.82 13.44
CA VAL A 37 3.41 -5.92 12.37
C VAL A 37 2.65 -6.18 11.07
N LEU A 38 2.47 -7.44 10.66
CA LEU A 38 1.71 -7.81 9.45
C LEU A 38 0.24 -7.34 9.51
N VAL A 39 -0.41 -7.44 10.68
CA VAL A 39 -1.76 -6.89 10.88
C VAL A 39 -1.78 -5.37 10.63
N GLN A 40 -0.78 -4.64 11.11
CA GLN A 40 -0.69 -3.20 10.87
C GLN A 40 -0.39 -2.87 9.40
N ILE A 41 0.48 -3.64 8.73
CA ILE A 41 0.73 -3.49 7.29
C ILE A 41 -0.57 -3.74 6.50
N ALA A 42 -1.36 -4.76 6.85
CA ALA A 42 -2.67 -5.00 6.25
C ALA A 42 -3.61 -3.79 6.42
N ALA A 43 -3.61 -3.16 7.60
CA ALA A 43 -4.38 -1.96 7.86
C ALA A 43 -3.93 -0.77 7.00
N VAL A 44 -2.63 -0.59 6.79
CA VAL A 44 -2.07 0.45 5.91
C VAL A 44 -2.47 0.18 4.45
N ARG A 45 -2.36 -1.09 4.01
CA ARG A 45 -2.77 -1.53 2.66
C ARG A 45 -4.23 -1.17 2.39
N ALA A 46 -5.11 -1.53 3.32
CA ALA A 46 -6.54 -1.23 3.23
C ALA A 46 -6.82 0.28 3.23
N ALA A 47 -6.09 1.05 4.05
CA ALA A 47 -6.22 2.51 4.08
C ALA A 47 -5.77 3.16 2.75
N ASN A 48 -4.64 2.70 2.19
CA ASN A 48 -4.11 3.15 0.90
C ASN A 48 -5.11 2.85 -0.24
N ASN A 49 -5.62 1.62 -0.30
CA ASN A 49 -6.61 1.22 -1.30
C ASN A 49 -7.89 2.08 -1.22
N LYS A 50 -8.38 2.36 0.01
CA LYS A 50 -9.56 3.22 0.20
C LYS A 50 -9.31 4.65 -0.24
N ALA A 51 -8.13 5.21 0.03
CA ALA A 51 -7.77 6.56 -0.41
C ALA A 51 -7.64 6.65 -1.94
N GLY A 52 -6.94 5.68 -2.57
CA GLY A 52 -6.83 5.58 -4.02
C GLY A 52 -8.19 5.39 -4.72
N ALA A 53 -9.06 4.55 -4.17
CA ALA A 53 -10.41 4.33 -4.71
C ALA A 53 -11.29 5.60 -4.66
N LEU A 54 -11.14 6.43 -3.62
CA LEU A 54 -11.82 7.73 -3.55
C LEU A 54 -11.33 8.67 -4.65
N LEU A 55 -10.03 8.69 -4.92
CA LEU A 55 -9.46 9.47 -6.01
C LEU A 55 -9.91 8.94 -7.38
N LEU A 56 -9.91 7.63 -7.58
CA LEU A 56 -10.40 6.99 -8.81
C LEU A 56 -11.86 7.33 -9.07
N LYS A 57 -12.71 7.30 -8.03
CA LYS A 57 -14.10 7.74 -8.12
C LYS A 57 -14.22 9.22 -8.49
N HIS A 58 -13.34 10.07 -7.97
CA HIS A 58 -13.30 11.48 -8.33
C HIS A 58 -12.89 11.67 -9.79
N PHE A 59 -11.83 10.99 -10.23
CA PHE A 59 -11.37 10.96 -11.62
C PHE A 59 -12.51 10.57 -12.57
N ALA A 60 -13.17 9.44 -12.29
CA ALA A 60 -14.25 8.92 -13.13
C ALA A 60 -15.44 9.86 -13.26
N LYS A 61 -15.72 10.68 -12.24
CA LYS A 61 -16.88 11.58 -12.23
C LYS A 61 -16.59 12.99 -12.70
N ASN A 62 -15.37 13.48 -12.56
CA ASN A 62 -15.08 14.91 -12.71
C ASN A 62 -13.90 15.20 -13.64
N CYS A 63 -13.03 14.23 -13.93
CA CYS A 63 -11.87 14.43 -14.81
C CYS A 63 -12.07 13.82 -16.22
N MET A 64 -13.14 13.05 -16.40
CA MET A 64 -13.50 12.40 -17.66
C MET A 64 -14.54 13.18 -18.46
N ILE A 65 -15.38 13.99 -17.79
CA ILE A 65 -16.45 14.71 -18.49
C ILE A 65 -15.86 16.00 -19.04
N SER A 66 -15.45 16.00 -20.30
CA SER A 66 -15.15 17.23 -21.03
C SER A 66 -16.46 17.89 -21.48
N GLU A 67 -16.53 19.23 -21.41
CA GLU A 67 -17.65 19.99 -21.98
C GLU A 67 -17.68 19.91 -23.53
N THR A 68 -16.63 19.36 -24.13
CA THR A 68 -16.40 19.27 -25.57
C THR A 68 -16.40 17.81 -26.05
N GLY A 69 -17.56 17.16 -25.99
CA GLY A 69 -17.94 16.07 -26.92
C GLY A 69 -16.92 14.97 -27.23
N GLU A 70 -16.12 14.50 -26.27
CA GLU A 70 -15.39 13.22 -26.46
C GLU A 70 -16.40 12.09 -26.64
N ASP A 71 -16.13 11.16 -27.58
CA ASP A 71 -16.96 9.97 -27.76
C ASP A 71 -17.02 9.19 -26.44
N ALA A 72 -18.19 8.66 -26.11
CA ALA A 72 -18.37 7.79 -24.96
C ALA A 72 -17.36 6.63 -24.97
N SER A 73 -16.97 6.14 -26.15
CA SER A 73 -15.94 5.10 -26.29
C SER A 73 -14.57 5.53 -25.77
N GLU A 74 -14.11 6.73 -26.12
CA GLU A 74 -12.79 7.24 -25.71
C GLU A 74 -12.71 7.44 -24.19
N ASN A 75 -13.81 7.90 -23.60
CA ASN A 75 -13.95 7.98 -22.15
C ASN A 75 -13.83 6.61 -21.49
N VAL A 76 -14.53 5.60 -21.98
CA VAL A 76 -14.43 4.23 -21.44
C VAL A 76 -12.98 3.73 -21.53
N ASP A 77 -12.29 3.92 -22.65
CA ASP A 77 -10.89 3.50 -22.82
C ASP A 77 -9.95 4.21 -21.85
N ARG A 78 -10.17 5.51 -21.61
CA ARG A 78 -9.41 6.29 -20.63
C ARG A 78 -9.65 5.83 -19.19
N LEU A 79 -10.89 5.45 -18.84
CA LEU A 79 -11.20 4.87 -17.53
C LEU A 79 -10.54 3.50 -17.37
N VAL A 80 -10.68 2.63 -18.37
CA VAL A 80 -10.12 1.28 -18.34
C VAL A 80 -8.60 1.34 -18.22
N SER A 81 -7.92 2.16 -19.01
CA SER A 81 -6.47 2.33 -18.92
C SER A 81 -6.02 2.86 -17.55
N THR A 82 -6.73 3.85 -17.00
CA THR A 82 -6.43 4.38 -15.67
C THR A 82 -6.69 3.36 -14.57
N LEU A 83 -7.75 2.57 -14.68
CA LEU A 83 -8.08 1.49 -13.75
C LEU A 83 -7.01 0.38 -13.82
N LEU A 84 -6.62 -0.04 -15.02
CA LEU A 84 -5.55 -1.04 -15.21
C LEU A 84 -4.24 -0.56 -14.61
N LEU A 85 -3.90 0.72 -14.81
CA LEU A 85 -2.72 1.33 -14.22
C LEU A 85 -2.81 1.36 -12.69
N PHE A 86 -3.98 1.71 -12.13
CA PHE A 86 -4.20 1.70 -10.68
C PHE A 86 -4.17 0.28 -10.10
N LEU A 87 -4.56 -0.77 -10.84
CA LEU A 87 -4.59 -2.15 -10.37
C LEU A 87 -3.28 -2.91 -10.57
N ARG A 88 -2.44 -2.48 -11.52
CA ARG A 88 -1.17 -3.15 -11.84
C ARG A 88 -0.21 -3.10 -10.64
N SER A 89 0.52 -4.20 -10.45
CA SER A 89 1.77 -4.25 -9.68
C SER A 89 2.91 -4.25 -10.69
N ASN A 90 3.92 -3.40 -10.54
CA ASN A 90 5.08 -3.50 -11.43
C ASN A 90 5.86 -4.75 -11.03
N ASN A 91 6.11 -5.63 -12.01
CA ASN A 91 7.05 -6.73 -11.82
C ASN A 91 8.47 -6.13 -11.90
N LYS A 92 8.97 -5.55 -10.81
CA LYS A 92 10.40 -5.25 -10.71
C LYS A 92 11.17 -6.56 -10.72
N LYS A 93 12.29 -6.59 -11.46
CA LYS A 93 13.24 -7.72 -11.42
C LYS A 93 13.68 -7.92 -9.97
N GLU A 94 13.59 -9.16 -9.49
CA GLU A 94 14.11 -9.58 -8.19
C GLU A 94 15.55 -9.08 -8.04
N LYS A 95 15.76 -8.18 -7.09
CA LYS A 95 17.10 -7.85 -6.62
C LYS A 95 17.37 -8.84 -5.50
N LYS A 96 18.37 -9.69 -5.67
CA LYS A 96 18.81 -10.65 -4.65
C LYS A 96 19.26 -9.87 -3.42
N THR A 97 18.44 -9.82 -2.38
CA THR A 97 18.78 -9.20 -1.10
C THR A 97 19.84 -10.08 -0.44
N ASN A 98 20.98 -9.50 -0.06
CA ASN A 98 21.90 -10.21 0.82
C ASN A 98 21.24 -10.36 2.19
N SER A 99 21.34 -11.57 2.75
CA SER A 99 20.70 -12.04 4.00
C SER A 99 21.01 -11.21 5.25
N ASP A 100 21.92 -10.24 5.17
CA ASP A 100 22.61 -9.73 6.36
C ASP A 100 21.79 -8.72 7.18
N ASN A 101 20.66 -8.19 6.69
CA ASN A 101 19.70 -7.50 7.57
C ASN A 101 18.29 -7.31 6.97
N LEU A 102 17.42 -8.33 7.06
CA LEU A 102 15.99 -8.24 6.67
C LEU A 102 15.25 -7.08 7.36
N LYS A 103 15.59 -6.80 8.62
CA LYS A 103 14.99 -5.73 9.42
C LYS A 103 15.33 -4.34 8.87
N GLU A 104 16.58 -4.09 8.48
CA GLU A 104 16.97 -2.83 7.83
C GLU A 104 16.25 -2.63 6.50
N GLU A 105 16.08 -3.68 5.70
CA GLU A 105 15.36 -3.59 4.43
C GLU A 105 13.87 -3.27 4.66
N ILE A 106 13.24 -3.87 5.67
CA ILE A 106 11.86 -3.52 6.07
C ILE A 106 11.77 -2.04 6.48
N VAL A 107 12.68 -1.56 7.34
CA VAL A 107 12.70 -0.16 7.81
C VAL A 107 12.87 0.82 6.64
N LYS A 108 13.83 0.54 5.75
CA LYS A 108 14.07 1.36 4.55
C LYS A 108 12.81 1.48 3.69
N ARG A 109 12.11 0.37 3.46
CA ARG A 109 10.86 0.36 2.67
C ARG A 109 9.73 1.10 3.36
N LEU A 110 9.63 1.04 4.68
CA LEU A 110 8.69 1.85 5.45
C LEU A 110 8.97 3.36 5.29
N GLN A 111 10.24 3.76 5.28
CA GLN A 111 10.64 5.15 5.03
C GLN A 111 10.31 5.59 3.60
N GLU A 112 10.51 4.71 2.61
CA GLU A 112 10.10 4.95 1.21
C GLU A 112 8.58 5.14 1.10
N ILE A 113 7.78 4.26 1.73
CA ILE A 113 6.31 4.40 1.79
C ILE A 113 5.93 5.75 2.40
N GLN A 114 6.56 6.13 3.52
CA GLN A 114 6.27 7.41 4.18
C GLN A 114 6.53 8.59 3.23
N GLY A 115 7.67 8.61 2.54
CA GLY A 115 8.02 9.64 1.57
C GLY A 115 7.06 9.70 0.39
N GLN A 116 6.63 8.54 -0.12
CA GLN A 116 5.63 8.47 -1.19
C GLN A 116 4.28 9.03 -0.76
N VAL A 117 3.81 8.68 0.44
CA VAL A 117 2.52 9.17 0.96
C VAL A 117 2.56 10.68 1.20
N GLU A 118 3.68 11.23 1.67
CA GLU A 118 3.90 12.68 1.74
C GLU A 118 3.91 13.32 0.35
N GLY A 119 4.56 12.69 -0.64
CA GLY A 119 4.56 13.12 -2.03
C GLY A 119 3.15 13.21 -2.62
N ILE A 120 2.31 12.19 -2.41
CA ILE A 120 0.91 12.19 -2.83
C ILE A 120 0.14 13.34 -2.18
N GLU A 121 0.35 13.61 -0.89
CA GLU A 121 -0.30 14.72 -0.19
C GLU A 121 0.04 16.06 -0.86
N LYS A 122 1.32 16.27 -1.21
CA LYS A 122 1.77 17.46 -1.96
C LYS A 122 1.16 17.53 -3.35
N MET A 123 1.12 16.43 -4.10
CA MET A 123 0.50 16.39 -5.44
C MET A 123 -0.99 16.81 -5.40
N ILE A 124 -1.72 16.39 -4.37
CA ILE A 124 -3.13 16.78 -4.18
C ILE A 124 -3.25 18.28 -3.88
N GLN A 125 -2.35 18.83 -3.08
CA GLN A 125 -2.32 20.27 -2.76
C GLN A 125 -1.96 21.12 -3.98
N CYS A 126 -1.05 20.61 -4.82
CA CYS A 126 -0.63 21.25 -6.07
C CYS A 126 -1.59 21.02 -7.25
N GLU A 127 -2.76 20.40 -7.03
CA GLU A 127 -3.74 20.08 -8.07
C GLU A 127 -3.19 19.26 -9.24
N SER A 128 -2.23 18.36 -8.97
CA SER A 128 -1.64 17.50 -10.00
C SER A 128 -2.69 16.59 -10.65
N CYS A 129 -2.35 16.05 -11.83
CA CYS A 129 -3.24 15.18 -12.58
C CYS A 129 -3.65 13.94 -11.76
N CYS A 130 -4.95 13.67 -11.68
CA CYS A 130 -5.48 12.53 -10.93
C CYS A 130 -4.88 11.19 -11.38
N GLN A 131 -4.61 11.04 -12.68
CA GLN A 131 -3.98 9.84 -13.23
C GLN A 131 -2.57 9.63 -12.67
N GLU A 132 -1.76 10.69 -12.58
CA GLU A 132 -0.41 10.63 -12.01
C GLU A 132 -0.44 10.31 -10.52
N ILE A 133 -1.39 10.90 -9.79
CA ILE A 133 -1.57 10.61 -8.36
C ILE A 133 -1.99 9.13 -8.17
N LEU A 134 -2.83 8.58 -9.04
CA LEU A 134 -3.22 7.16 -9.01
C LEU A 134 -2.03 6.22 -9.26
N VAL A 135 -1.07 6.60 -10.12
CA VAL A 135 0.21 5.87 -10.27
C VAL A 135 0.94 5.79 -8.94
N GLN A 136 1.00 6.90 -8.20
CA GLN A 136 1.69 6.94 -6.90
C GLN A 136 0.98 6.06 -5.86
N PHE A 137 -0.36 6.04 -5.82
CA PHE A 137 -1.10 5.11 -4.96
C PHE A 137 -0.79 3.64 -5.28
N ALA A 138 -0.64 3.29 -6.56
CA ALA A 138 -0.24 1.95 -6.97
C ALA A 138 1.20 1.62 -6.52
N SER A 139 2.12 2.59 -6.62
CA SER A 139 3.50 2.41 -6.13
C SER A 139 3.57 2.23 -4.61
N VAL A 140 2.79 3.00 -3.84
CA VAL A 140 2.67 2.81 -2.39
C VAL A 140 2.16 1.40 -2.06
N ARG A 141 1.15 0.92 -2.80
CA ARG A 141 0.61 -0.43 -2.61
C ARG A 141 1.66 -1.51 -2.89
N GLU A 142 2.48 -1.34 -3.92
CA GLU A 142 3.58 -2.24 -4.27
C GLU A 142 4.59 -2.34 -3.12
N ASN A 143 5.07 -1.20 -2.60
CA ASN A 143 5.98 -1.18 -1.47
C ASN A 143 5.37 -1.81 -0.20
N ILE A 144 4.09 -1.56 0.08
CA ILE A 144 3.37 -2.21 1.19
C ILE A 144 3.35 -3.73 1.03
N ASN A 145 3.15 -4.21 -0.20
CA ASN A 145 3.16 -5.65 -0.49
C ASN A 145 4.55 -6.26 -0.30
N GLU A 146 5.60 -5.56 -0.73
CA GLU A 146 6.99 -6.00 -0.54
C GLU A 146 7.36 -6.08 0.95
N VAL A 147 6.97 -5.08 1.76
CA VAL A 147 7.15 -5.15 3.22
C VAL A 147 6.42 -6.35 3.83
N GLY A 148 5.18 -6.61 3.38
CA GLY A 148 4.43 -7.79 3.81
C GLY A 148 5.14 -9.11 3.48
N ALA A 149 5.71 -9.22 2.28
CA ALA A 149 6.47 -10.41 1.87
C ALA A 149 7.71 -10.62 2.75
N LEU A 150 8.49 -9.56 3.00
CA LEU A 150 9.68 -9.62 3.87
C LEU A 150 9.33 -10.01 5.31
N LEU A 151 8.20 -9.54 5.83
CA LEU A 151 7.74 -9.91 7.17
C LEU A 151 7.31 -11.37 7.26
N VAL A 152 6.67 -11.90 6.22
CA VAL A 152 6.34 -13.34 6.13
C VAL A 152 7.62 -14.17 6.06
N GLU A 153 8.59 -13.76 5.25
CA GLU A 153 9.91 -14.42 5.17
C GLU A 153 10.60 -14.42 6.54
N ASN A 154 10.65 -13.28 7.22
CA ASN A 154 11.22 -13.18 8.55
C ASN A 154 10.47 -14.06 9.57
N TYR A 155 9.12 -14.09 9.53
CA TYR A 155 8.33 -14.95 10.41
C TYR A 155 8.61 -16.43 10.15
N ALA A 156 8.70 -16.84 8.89
CA ALA A 156 9.01 -18.23 8.54
C ALA A 156 10.39 -18.65 9.07
N GLN A 157 11.41 -17.80 8.90
CA GLN A 157 12.78 -18.08 9.36
C GLN A 157 12.90 -18.07 10.90
N SER A 158 12.23 -17.15 11.58
CA SER A 158 12.40 -16.97 13.03
C SER A 158 11.38 -17.73 13.90
N CYS A 159 10.23 -18.14 13.35
CA CYS A 159 9.13 -18.68 14.15
C CYS A 159 8.62 -20.05 13.69
N LEU A 160 8.88 -20.49 12.46
CA LEU A 160 8.43 -21.82 11.99
C LEU A 160 9.49 -22.91 12.13
N ILE A 161 10.77 -22.55 12.22
CA ILE A 161 11.86 -23.50 12.40
C ILE A 161 12.01 -23.80 13.89
N ASN A 162 11.26 -24.78 14.40
CA ASN A 162 11.32 -25.25 15.80
C ASN A 162 11.20 -26.78 15.87
N ASP A 163 11.76 -27.40 16.91
CA ASP A 163 11.75 -28.87 17.10
C ASP A 163 10.42 -29.41 17.68
N ASP A 164 9.47 -28.53 18.00
CA ASP A 164 8.16 -28.88 18.57
C ASP A 164 7.06 -28.80 17.50
N GLU A 165 6.43 -29.94 17.21
CA GLU A 165 5.41 -30.09 16.17
C GLU A 165 4.09 -29.37 16.52
N GLU A 166 3.69 -29.35 17.81
CA GLU A 166 2.47 -28.68 18.25
C GLU A 166 2.62 -27.16 18.13
N VAL A 167 3.78 -26.64 18.56
CA VAL A 167 4.12 -25.21 18.41
C VAL A 167 4.21 -24.81 16.94
N THR A 168 4.82 -25.66 16.10
CA THR A 168 4.95 -25.40 14.67
C THR A 168 3.59 -25.32 13.99
N ASN A 169 2.69 -26.28 14.23
CA ASN A 169 1.34 -26.27 13.67
C ASN A 169 0.55 -25.03 14.11
N LYS A 170 0.64 -24.66 15.40
CA LYS A 170 0.04 -23.43 15.89
C LYS A 170 0.56 -22.20 15.17
N ASN A 171 1.87 -22.08 14.97
CA ASN A 171 2.47 -20.94 14.28
C ASN A 171 2.09 -20.89 12.79
N ILE A 172 1.84 -22.04 12.15
CA ILE A 172 1.32 -22.12 10.77
C ILE A 172 -0.11 -21.57 10.71
N ASP A 173 -1.03 -22.05 11.55
CA ASP A 173 -2.43 -21.58 11.59
C ASP A 173 -2.51 -20.07 11.79
N ASP A 174 -1.66 -19.61 12.68
CA ASP A 174 -1.43 -18.23 13.03
C ASP A 174 -0.93 -17.36 11.86
N LEU A 175 0.06 -17.87 11.12
CA LEU A 175 0.55 -17.22 9.90
C LEU A 175 -0.55 -17.18 8.83
N ILE A 176 -1.27 -18.29 8.61
CA ILE A 176 -2.37 -18.39 7.64
C ILE A 176 -3.45 -17.35 7.98
N SER A 177 -3.90 -17.29 9.23
CA SER A 177 -4.90 -16.32 9.70
C SER A 177 -4.45 -14.88 9.41
N THR A 178 -3.17 -14.58 9.70
CA THR A 178 -2.58 -13.26 9.47
C THR A 178 -2.49 -12.93 7.98
N MET A 179 -2.07 -13.88 7.13
CA MET A 179 -2.03 -13.71 5.68
C MET A 179 -3.42 -13.52 5.08
N LEU A 180 -4.45 -14.20 5.60
CA LEU A 180 -5.84 -13.99 5.19
C LEU A 180 -6.33 -12.58 5.52
N VAL A 181 -5.85 -11.96 6.61
CA VAL A 181 -6.13 -10.55 6.91
C VAL A 181 -5.37 -9.64 5.93
N PHE A 182 -4.11 -9.96 5.62
CA PHE A 182 -3.28 -9.19 4.70
C PHE A 182 -3.80 -9.18 3.27
N LEU A 183 -4.34 -10.30 2.79
CA LEU A 183 -4.81 -10.46 1.41
C LEU A 183 -6.19 -9.85 1.15
N LYS A 184 -6.96 -9.51 2.20
CA LYS A 184 -8.21 -8.75 2.08
C LYS A 184 -7.98 -7.31 1.64
#